data_AF-A0A849R6X8-F1
#
_entry.id   AF-A0A849R6X8-F1
#
_cell.length_a   1.000
_cell.length_b   1.000
_cell.length_c   1.000
_cell.angle_alpha   90.00
_cell.angle_beta   90.00
_cell.angle_gamma   90.00
#
_symmetry.space_group_name_H-M   'P 1'
#
loop_
_entity.id
_entity.type
_entity.pdbx_description
1 polymer ?
#
loop_
_entity_poly.entity_id
_entity_poly.type
_entity_poly.pdbx_seq_one_letter_code
_entity_poly.pdbx_strand_id
1 'polypeptide(L)'
;MEGISELLPEEAVQKLKTVSKRLSVPEKEIVRRSVEAYIQKLEGMEEELELIGFGMWKDRSELGNSPKWVAELREKEWNRWK
;
A
#
# COMPACT_ATOMS: atom_id res chain seq x y z
N MET A 1 -4.31 4.51 15.67
CA MET A 1 -2.90 4.19 15.95
C MET A 1 -2.73 2.89 16.71
N GLU A 2 -3.77 2.36 17.35
CA GLU A 2 -3.73 1.19 18.25
C GLU A 2 -3.31 -0.15 17.59
N GLY A 3 -2.82 -0.15 16.34
CA GLY A 3 -2.28 -1.37 15.70
C GLY A 3 -0.91 -1.21 15.03
N ILE A 4 -0.37 0.00 14.89
CA ILE A 4 0.93 0.23 14.21
C ILE A 4 2.06 0.44 15.22
N SER A 5 1.76 0.99 16.39
CA SER A 5 2.75 1.22 17.45
C SER A 5 3.36 -0.08 17.99
N GLU A 6 2.65 -1.21 17.91
CA GLU A 6 3.15 -2.53 18.33
C GLU A 6 4.21 -3.11 17.38
N LEU A 7 4.32 -2.56 16.16
CA LEU A 7 5.28 -3.00 15.15
C LEU A 7 6.59 -2.20 15.16
N LEU A 8 6.62 -1.07 15.88
CA LEU A 8 7.80 -0.22 15.94
C LEU A 8 8.72 -0.70 17.07
N PRO A 9 10.03 -0.91 16.80
CA PRO A 9 11.00 -1.14 17.87
C PRO A 9 10.96 0.00 18.89
N GLU A 10 11.18 -0.31 20.17
CA GLU A 10 11.15 0.68 21.26
C GLU A 10 12.06 1.89 20.99
N GLU A 11 13.22 1.65 20.38
CA GLU A 11 14.15 2.72 19.97
C GLU A 11 13.50 3.71 18.99
N ALA A 12 12.71 3.21 18.03
CA ALA A 12 12.02 4.05 17.06
C ALA A 12 10.91 4.87 17.73
N VAL A 13 10.18 4.28 18.68
CA VAL A 13 9.15 4.98 19.47
C VAL A 13 9.78 6.11 20.29
N GLN A 14 10.94 5.87 20.91
CA GLN A 14 11.63 6.90 21.69
C GLN A 14 12.14 8.06 20.82
N LYS A 15 12.64 7.77 19.62
CA LYS A 15 13.00 8.80 18.63
C LYS A 15 11.78 9.61 18.19
N LEU A 16 10.65 8.95 17.92
CA LEU A 16 9.40 9.61 17.56
C LEU A 16 8.91 10.57 18.65
N LYS A 17 8.91 10.14 19.92
CA LYS A 17 8.59 10.98 21.09
C LYS A 17 9.48 12.21 21.17
N THR A 18 10.78 12.04 20.91
CA THR A 18 11.76 13.13 20.94
C THR A 18 11.47 14.17 19.85
N VAL A 19 11.20 13.72 18.63
CA VAL A 19 10.85 14.60 17.50
C VAL A 19 9.52 15.32 17.75
N SER A 20 8.52 14.60 18.24
CA SER A 20 7.21 15.13 18.65
C SER A 20 7.34 16.31 19.61
N LYS A 21 8.12 16.14 20.69
CA LYS A 21 8.38 17.21 21.66
C LYS A 21 9.13 18.38 21.04
N ARG A 22 10.17 18.11 20.24
CA ARG A 22 10.99 19.17 19.62
C ARG A 22 10.19 20.03 18.65
N LEU A 23 9.29 19.42 17.89
CA LEU A 23 8.49 20.12 16.88
C LEU A 23 7.16 20.63 17.43
N SER A 24 6.78 20.25 18.66
CA SER A 24 5.45 20.50 19.24
C SER A 24 4.31 20.00 18.35
N VAL A 25 4.51 18.84 17.73
CA VAL A 25 3.55 18.20 16.81
C VAL A 25 3.20 16.81 17.35
N PRO A 26 1.92 16.40 17.37
CA PRO A 26 1.54 15.06 17.81
C PRO A 26 2.24 13.95 17.00
N GLU A 27 2.64 12.87 17.69
CA GLU A 27 3.31 11.71 17.07
C GLU A 27 2.52 11.14 15.88
N LYS A 28 1.18 11.08 16.00
CA LYS A 28 0.26 10.68 14.92
C LYS A 28 0.47 11.48 13.64
N GLU A 29 0.64 12.79 13.78
CA GLU A 29 0.77 13.70 12.64
C GLU A 29 2.14 13.57 12.00
N ILE A 30 3.19 13.34 12.78
CA ILE A 30 4.54 13.05 12.27
C ILE A 30 4.53 11.77 11.44
N VAL A 31 3.94 10.69 11.96
CA VAL A 31 3.82 9.41 11.23
C VAL A 31 3.01 9.62 9.96
N ARG A 32 1.85 10.30 10.03
CA ARG A 32 1.00 10.58 8.86
C ARG A 32 1.77 11.29 7.75
N ARG A 33 2.47 12.38 8.08
CA ARG A 33 3.29 13.15 7.13
C ARG A 33 4.45 12.34 6.57
N SER A 34 5.06 11.49 7.39
CA SER A 34 6.21 10.66 6.96
C SER A 34 5.77 9.59 5.97
N VAL A 35 4.62 8.95 6.22
CA VAL A 35 4.02 7.97 5.31
C VAL A 35 3.59 8.65 4.02
N GLU A 36 2.93 9.81 4.09
CA GLU A 36 2.52 10.58 2.92
C GLU A 36 3.71 11.00 2.04
N ALA A 37 4.78 11.52 2.64
CA ALA A 37 6.00 11.87 1.92
C ALA A 37 6.68 10.65 1.28
N TYR A 38 6.64 9.49 1.94
CA TYR A 38 7.18 8.24 1.39
C TYR A 38 6.35 7.74 0.21
N ILE A 39 5.02 7.79 0.30
CA ILE A 39 4.11 7.42 -0.79
C ILE A 39 4.35 8.33 -2.00
N GLN A 40 4.38 9.65 -1.81
CA GLN A 40 4.64 10.60 -2.90
C GLN A 40 5.99 10.34 -3.58
N LYS A 41 7.01 9.97 -2.80
CA LYS A 41 8.30 9.56 -3.36
C LYS A 41 8.18 8.30 -4.22
N LEU A 42 7.38 7.31 -3.80
CA LEU A 42 7.16 6.09 -4.56
C LEU A 42 6.31 6.31 -5.81
N GLU A 43 5.28 7.17 -5.75
CA GLU A 43 4.47 7.56 -6.91
C GLU A 43 5.33 8.26 -7.96
N GLY A 44 6.26 9.13 -7.54
CA GLY A 44 7.26 9.72 -8.43
C GLY A 44 8.29 8.72 -8.99
N MET A 45 8.35 7.50 -8.44
CA MET A 45 9.20 6.40 -8.90
C MET A 45 8.40 5.34 -9.67
N GLU A 46 7.11 5.53 -9.96
CA GLU A 46 6.30 4.55 -10.72
C GLU A 46 6.85 4.28 -12.13
N GLU A 47 7.60 5.21 -12.73
CA GLU A 47 8.31 4.95 -14.00
C GLU A 47 9.55 4.05 -13.84
N GLU A 48 10.19 4.01 -12.66
CA GLU A 48 11.36 3.16 -12.37
C GLU A 48 11.00 1.84 -11.67
N LEU A 49 9.84 1.80 -10.99
CA LEU A 49 9.25 0.64 -10.33
C LEU A 49 8.24 -0.04 -11.25
N GLU A 50 8.65 -0.45 -12.45
CA GLU A 50 8.07 -1.64 -13.08
C GLU A 50 8.40 -2.85 -12.18
N LEU A 51 7.73 -2.92 -11.02
CA LEU A 51 7.69 -4.06 -10.15
C LEU A 51 7.06 -5.18 -10.97
N ILE A 52 7.94 -6.03 -11.48
CA ILE A 52 7.68 -7.26 -12.24
C ILE A 52 6.29 -7.80 -11.87
N GLY A 53 5.32 -7.56 -12.76
CA GLY A 53 4.02 -8.22 -12.74
C GLY A 53 2.93 -7.63 -11.84
N PHE A 54 3.09 -6.55 -11.08
CA PHE A 54 1.98 -5.95 -10.30
C PHE A 54 1.31 -4.75 -10.97
N GLY A 55 2.07 -3.92 -11.70
CA GLY A 55 1.53 -2.78 -12.44
C GLY A 55 0.51 -3.19 -13.52
N MET A 56 0.69 -4.36 -14.15
CA MET A 56 -0.22 -4.89 -15.17
C MET A 56 -1.65 -5.15 -14.68
N TRP A 57 -1.87 -5.24 -13.36
CA TRP A 57 -3.17 -5.57 -12.78
C TRP A 57 -3.80 -4.40 -12.02
N LYS A 58 -3.05 -3.32 -11.76
CA LYS A 58 -3.49 -2.16 -10.96
C LYS A 58 -4.75 -1.51 -11.54
N ASP A 59 -4.85 -1.41 -12.86
CA ASP A 59 -5.96 -0.76 -13.57
C ASP A 59 -7.04 -1.73 -14.06
N ARG A 60 -6.90 -3.03 -13.78
CA ARG A 60 -7.86 -4.06 -14.18
C ARG A 60 -8.97 -4.18 -13.14
N SER A 61 -9.96 -3.29 -13.24
CA SER A 61 -11.16 -3.29 -12.38
C SER A 61 -11.87 -4.66 -12.28
N GLU A 62 -11.79 -5.46 -13.34
CA GLU A 62 -12.25 -6.86 -13.41
C GLU A 62 -11.58 -7.81 -12.40
N LEU A 63 -10.41 -7.48 -11.87
CA LEU A 63 -9.66 -8.29 -10.90
C LEU A 63 -9.91 -7.92 -9.43
N GLY A 64 -10.69 -6.87 -9.17
CA GLY A 64 -11.11 -6.48 -7.81
C GLY A 64 -11.92 -7.57 -7.08
N ASN A 65 -12.44 -8.55 -7.82
CA ASN A 65 -13.01 -9.79 -7.29
C ASN A 65 -12.44 -11.00 -8.04
N SER A 66 -11.21 -11.38 -7.69
CA SER A 66 -10.45 -12.43 -8.39
C SER A 66 -11.19 -13.78 -8.52
N PRO A 67 -11.96 -14.25 -7.50
CA PRO A 67 -12.78 -15.45 -7.64
C PRO A 67 -13.86 -15.35 -8.74
N LYS A 68 -14.52 -14.20 -8.85
CA LYS A 68 -15.55 -13.96 -9.87
C LYS A 68 -14.94 -13.94 -11.27
N TRP A 69 -13.78 -13.28 -11.43
CA TRP A 69 -13.06 -13.23 -12.69
C TRP A 69 -12.65 -14.62 -13.21
N VAL A 70 -12.12 -15.48 -12.34
CA VAL A 70 -11.76 -16.86 -12.73
C VAL A 70 -12.99 -17.68 -13.13
N ALA A 71 -14.12 -17.48 -12.46
CA ALA A 71 -15.38 -18.17 -12.79
C ALA A 71 -15.90 -17.77 -14.19
N GLU A 72 -15.93 -16.46 -14.47
CA GLU A 72 -16.35 -15.92 -15.77
C GLU A 72 -15.40 -16.35 -16.91
N LEU A 73 -14.09 -16.39 -16.66
CA LEU A 73 -13.10 -16.87 -17.63
C LEU A 73 -13.32 -18.35 -17.96
N ARG A 74 -13.58 -19.17 -16.94
CA ARG A 74 -13.86 -20.60 -17.12
C ARG A 74 -15.14 -20.83 -17.93
N GLU A 75 -16.19 -20.08 -17.67
CA GLU A 75 -17.45 -20.16 -18.40
C GLU A 75 -17.28 -19.72 -19.87
N LYS A 76 -16.55 -18.62 -20.09
CA LYS A 76 -16.25 -18.12 -21.43
C LYS A 76 -15.48 -19.13 -22.28
N GLU A 77 -14.44 -19.74 -21.71
CA GLU A 77 -13.68 -20.78 -22.41
C GLU A 77 -14.53 -22.04 -22.63
N TRP A 78 -15.29 -22.50 -21.63
CA TRP A 78 -16.17 -23.67 -21.79
C TRP A 78 -17.19 -23.50 -22.93
N ASN A 79 -17.77 -22.30 -23.08
CA ASN A 79 -18.72 -21.99 -24.15
C ASN A 79 -18.05 -21.79 -25.52
N ARG A 80 -16.73 -21.60 -25.56
CA ARG A 80 -15.95 -21.43 -26.80
C ARG A 80 -15.74 -22.73 -27.56
N TRP A 81 -15.83 -23.86 -26.85
CA TRP A 81 -15.67 -25.22 -27.38
C TRP A 81 -17.00 -25.97 -27.53
N LYS A 82 -18.13 -25.27 -27.36
CA LYS A 82 -19.49 -25.76 -27.63
C LYS A 82 -20.00 -25.18 -28.94
#